data_AF-A0A947GBV7-F1
#
_entry.id   AF-A0A947GBV7-F1
#
_cell.length_a   1.000
_cell.length_b   1.000
_cell.length_c   1.000
_cell.angle_alpha   90.00
_cell.angle_beta   90.00
_cell.angle_gamma   90.00
#
_symmetry.space_group_name_H-M   'P 1'
#
loop_
_entity.id
_entity.type
_entity.pdbx_description
1 polymer ?
#
loop_
_entity_poly.entity_id
_entity_poly.type
_entity_poly.pdbx_seq_one_letter_code
_entity_poly.pdbx_strand_id
1 'polypeptide(L)'
;MERRIRLFETRWQPTIRQLATAQGRIADLAVSFPALLFALAHPRRGLDVRPALNTVLAGAPLADIAAALGVPMWLRRLQPSMFRAPLPALPDGPLLRHRIVNHLPRRAKSAAQWLETVAEAARWGEPDFVVWCAREAPTGAKPGEHDISYLALWHFFSQRPETQAGGCVDRRWGEAIGWDAAVTAARSFRMTVMTKVLLGDIPIADPWLQPATVGDFKFLPLLSAAAIIEEASVMDNCVRGLAGSVAWNRYRVWSVHRNGERLATIGFGTTSLHPFVFIDQVKAKSNRRPDPEVLAAVHGWFEGLQQIRRDTWGKRSPEVNAERPKVWRALWRPYWLERRRLPTWLPLSPNERPFGF
;
A
#
# COMPACT_ATOMS: atom_id res chain seq x y z
N MET A 1 -31.33 -31.09 -4.15
CA MET A 1 -30.98 -30.07 -3.15
C MET A 1 -29.88 -30.54 -2.18
N GLU A 2 -30.11 -31.52 -1.31
CA GLU A 2 -29.20 -31.89 -0.20
C GLU A 2 -27.75 -32.18 -0.63
N ARG A 3 -27.54 -32.87 -1.77
CA ARG A 3 -26.20 -33.09 -2.34
C ARG A 3 -25.45 -31.80 -2.64
N ARG A 4 -26.14 -30.72 -3.04
CA ARG A 4 -25.53 -29.39 -3.28
C ARG A 4 -25.21 -28.68 -1.97
N ILE A 5 -26.07 -28.81 -0.96
CA ILE A 5 -25.83 -28.21 0.37
C ILE A 5 -24.56 -28.80 1.01
N ARG A 6 -24.34 -30.10 0.85
CA ARG A 6 -23.11 -30.77 1.35
C ARG A 6 -21.81 -30.27 0.73
N LEU A 7 -21.86 -29.52 -0.38
CA LEU A 7 -20.67 -28.91 -1.00
C LEU A 7 -20.24 -27.62 -0.30
N PHE A 8 -21.10 -26.98 0.50
CA PHE A 8 -20.68 -25.87 1.35
C PHE A 8 -19.85 -26.37 2.53
N GLU A 9 -19.01 -25.51 3.11
CA GLU A 9 -18.24 -25.83 4.31
C GLU A 9 -19.19 -26.21 5.48
N THR A 10 -18.84 -27.27 6.21
CA THR A 10 -19.72 -27.92 7.21
C THR A 10 -20.37 -26.95 8.19
N ARG A 11 -19.63 -25.93 8.63
CA ARG A 11 -20.13 -24.91 9.58
C ARG A 11 -21.29 -24.07 9.05
N TRP A 12 -21.43 -23.90 7.74
CA TRP A 12 -22.48 -23.07 7.12
C TRP A 12 -23.72 -23.89 6.73
N GLN A 13 -23.58 -25.21 6.63
CA GLN A 13 -24.65 -26.09 6.15
C GLN A 13 -25.94 -26.02 6.97
N PRO A 14 -25.94 -25.92 8.32
CA PRO A 14 -27.19 -25.89 9.10
C PRO A 14 -28.11 -24.73 8.73
N THR A 15 -27.59 -23.51 8.67
CA THR A 15 -28.38 -22.30 8.33
C THR A 15 -28.84 -22.32 6.87
N ILE A 16 -27.97 -22.74 5.95
CA ILE A 16 -28.33 -22.89 4.54
C ILE A 16 -29.44 -23.93 4.37
N ARG A 17 -29.35 -25.06 5.09
CA ARG A 17 -30.37 -26.11 5.06
C ARG A 17 -31.69 -25.62 5.61
N GLN A 18 -31.68 -24.98 6.79
CA GLN A 18 -32.88 -24.40 7.39
C GLN A 18 -33.62 -23.47 6.42
N LEU A 19 -32.87 -22.58 5.77
CA LEU A 19 -33.43 -21.64 4.80
C LEU A 19 -33.98 -22.34 3.54
N ALA A 20 -33.24 -23.31 3.01
CA ALA A 20 -33.66 -24.06 1.82
C ALA A 20 -34.87 -24.98 2.07
N THR A 21 -35.00 -25.56 3.26
CA THR A 21 -36.16 -26.41 3.62
C THR A 21 -37.44 -25.62 3.83
N ALA A 22 -37.35 -24.32 4.13
CA ALA A 22 -38.51 -23.49 4.37
C ALA A 22 -39.33 -23.22 3.10
N GLN A 23 -38.70 -23.23 1.91
CA GLN A 23 -39.39 -22.96 0.65
C GLN A 23 -38.69 -23.57 -0.57
N GLY A 24 -39.46 -24.21 -1.45
CA GLY A 24 -38.95 -24.85 -2.68
C GLY A 24 -38.17 -23.90 -3.61
N ARG A 25 -38.66 -22.69 -3.84
CA ARG A 25 -37.98 -21.68 -4.68
C ARG A 25 -36.61 -21.26 -4.12
N ILE A 26 -36.45 -21.27 -2.80
CA ILE A 26 -35.16 -21.00 -2.16
C ILE A 26 -34.23 -22.20 -2.34
N ALA A 27 -34.74 -23.43 -2.21
CA ALA A 27 -33.98 -24.64 -2.46
C ALA A 27 -33.39 -24.69 -3.89
N ASP A 28 -34.09 -24.15 -4.88
CA ASP A 28 -33.63 -24.09 -6.27
C ASP A 28 -32.37 -23.23 -6.45
N LEU A 29 -32.12 -22.26 -5.56
CA LEU A 29 -30.90 -21.45 -5.55
C LEU A 29 -29.65 -22.31 -5.27
N ALA A 30 -29.78 -23.43 -4.56
CA ALA A 30 -28.67 -24.35 -4.31
C ALA A 30 -28.11 -24.95 -5.61
N VAL A 31 -28.91 -24.99 -6.67
CA VAL A 31 -28.52 -25.49 -8.00
C VAL A 31 -28.22 -24.34 -8.96
N SER A 32 -29.08 -23.33 -8.99
CA SER A 32 -29.03 -22.27 -10.01
C SER A 32 -28.03 -21.16 -9.68
N PHE A 33 -27.89 -20.77 -8.41
CA PHE A 33 -27.01 -19.70 -7.97
C PHE A 33 -26.58 -19.85 -6.50
N PRO A 34 -25.60 -20.72 -6.20
CA PRO A 34 -25.20 -21.03 -4.83
C PRO A 34 -24.71 -19.83 -4.00
N ALA A 35 -24.07 -18.84 -4.64
CA ALA A 35 -23.64 -17.61 -3.97
C ALA A 35 -24.81 -16.80 -3.41
N LEU A 36 -25.94 -16.78 -4.14
CA LEU A 36 -27.13 -16.04 -3.76
C LEU A 36 -27.83 -16.72 -2.57
N LEU A 37 -27.92 -18.06 -2.58
CA LEU A 37 -28.38 -18.83 -1.42
C LEU A 37 -27.52 -18.55 -0.19
N PHE A 38 -26.20 -18.55 -0.36
CA PHE A 38 -25.26 -18.27 0.72
C PHE A 38 -25.44 -16.85 1.28
N ALA A 39 -25.63 -15.85 0.42
CA ALA A 39 -25.86 -14.46 0.82
C ALA A 39 -27.18 -14.26 1.58
N LEU A 40 -28.24 -15.02 1.24
CA LEU A 40 -29.50 -15.00 1.98
C LEU A 40 -29.36 -15.64 3.37
N ALA A 41 -28.63 -16.75 3.47
CA ALA A 41 -28.40 -17.46 4.74
C ALA A 41 -27.43 -16.72 5.67
N HIS A 42 -26.43 -16.04 5.10
CA HIS A 42 -25.37 -15.34 5.82
C HIS A 42 -25.18 -13.92 5.26
N PRO A 43 -26.13 -13.01 5.54
CA PRO A 43 -26.07 -11.68 5.00
C PRO A 43 -24.90 -10.86 5.53
N ARG A 44 -24.47 -9.89 4.72
CA ARG A 44 -23.55 -8.85 5.16
C ARG A 44 -24.13 -8.11 6.36
N ARG A 45 -23.27 -7.71 7.29
CA ARG A 45 -23.68 -6.95 8.47
C ARG A 45 -24.46 -5.69 8.04
N GLY A 46 -25.68 -5.54 8.58
CA GLY A 46 -26.56 -4.40 8.30
C GLY A 46 -27.41 -4.52 7.03
N LEU A 47 -27.32 -5.61 6.27
CA LEU A 47 -28.17 -5.85 5.10
C LEU A 47 -29.50 -6.51 5.51
N ASP A 48 -30.62 -5.89 5.16
CA ASP A 48 -31.94 -6.51 5.30
C ASP A 48 -32.22 -7.45 4.11
N VAL A 49 -32.37 -8.74 4.40
CA VAL A 49 -32.63 -9.77 3.39
C VAL A 49 -34.11 -9.95 3.05
N ARG A 50 -35.02 -9.39 3.85
CA ARG A 50 -36.47 -9.60 3.68
C ARG A 50 -36.99 -9.17 2.30
N PRO A 51 -36.59 -8.00 1.74
CA PRO A 51 -37.01 -7.62 0.40
C PRO A 51 -36.58 -8.65 -0.64
N ALA A 52 -35.33 -9.11 -0.60
CA ALA A 52 -34.82 -10.10 -1.53
C ALA A 52 -35.51 -11.46 -1.38
N LEU A 53 -35.82 -11.89 -0.14
CA LEU A 53 -36.60 -13.10 0.11
C LEU A 53 -37.99 -13.00 -0.52
N ASN A 54 -38.68 -11.86 -0.37
CA ASN A 54 -39.98 -11.63 -1.01
C ASN A 54 -39.87 -11.70 -2.54
N THR A 55 -38.80 -11.15 -3.11
CA THR A 55 -38.52 -11.21 -4.56
C THR A 55 -38.28 -12.65 -5.04
N VAL A 56 -37.58 -13.49 -4.26
CA VAL A 56 -37.43 -14.93 -4.54
C VAL A 56 -38.79 -15.64 -4.49
N LEU A 57 -39.59 -15.35 -3.46
CA LEU A 57 -40.90 -15.97 -3.26
C LEU A 57 -41.86 -15.62 -4.39
N ALA A 58 -41.84 -14.37 -4.86
CA ALA A 58 -42.59 -13.93 -6.03
C ALA A 58 -42.13 -14.59 -7.35
N GLY A 59 -40.93 -15.17 -7.39
CA GLY A 59 -40.39 -15.84 -8.59
C GLY A 59 -39.81 -14.89 -9.60
N ALA A 60 -39.27 -13.77 -9.12
CA ALA A 60 -38.61 -12.80 -9.96
C ALA A 60 -37.35 -13.39 -10.63
N PRO A 61 -36.87 -12.76 -11.72
CA PRO A 61 -35.60 -13.11 -12.35
C PRO A 61 -34.42 -13.12 -11.36
N LEU A 62 -33.50 -14.09 -11.52
CA LEU A 62 -32.31 -14.22 -10.67
C LEU A 62 -31.45 -12.94 -10.62
N ALA A 63 -31.38 -12.20 -11.73
CA ALA A 63 -30.62 -10.96 -11.80
C ALA A 63 -31.19 -9.89 -10.85
N ASP A 64 -32.51 -9.82 -10.72
CA ASP A 64 -33.18 -8.83 -9.87
C ASP A 64 -32.99 -9.17 -8.39
N ILE A 65 -33.09 -10.45 -8.05
CA ILE A 65 -32.82 -10.94 -6.68
C ILE A 65 -31.34 -10.68 -6.32
N ALA A 66 -30.43 -10.98 -7.24
CA ALA A 66 -29.00 -10.78 -7.04
C ALA A 66 -28.65 -9.29 -6.88
N ALA A 67 -29.26 -8.42 -7.68
CA ALA A 67 -29.13 -6.97 -7.55
C ALA A 67 -29.64 -6.47 -6.19
N ALA A 68 -30.79 -6.98 -5.72
CA ALA A 68 -31.36 -6.60 -4.42
C ALA A 68 -30.44 -6.93 -3.24
N LEU A 69 -29.65 -8.00 -3.32
CA LEU A 69 -28.64 -8.36 -2.31
C LEU A 69 -27.25 -7.80 -2.60
N GLY A 70 -27.05 -7.11 -3.73
CA GLY A 70 -25.75 -6.68 -4.22
C GLY A 70 -24.76 -7.85 -4.41
N VAL A 71 -25.26 -8.98 -4.93
CA VAL A 71 -24.50 -10.18 -5.26
C VAL A 71 -24.23 -10.18 -6.77
N PRO A 72 -22.98 -10.01 -7.23
CA PRO A 72 -22.70 -9.96 -8.65
C PRO A 72 -22.98 -11.28 -9.38
N MET A 73 -23.57 -11.20 -10.57
CA MET A 73 -23.95 -12.38 -11.37
C MET A 73 -22.77 -13.29 -11.75
N TRP A 74 -21.55 -12.75 -11.82
CA TRP A 74 -20.35 -13.53 -12.12
C TRP A 74 -20.03 -14.58 -11.04
N LEU A 75 -20.53 -14.42 -9.81
CA LEU A 75 -20.39 -15.40 -8.72
C LEU A 75 -21.11 -16.71 -9.00
N ARG A 76 -22.03 -16.76 -9.97
CA ARG A 76 -22.72 -17.98 -10.38
C ARG A 76 -21.77 -19.06 -10.87
N ARG A 77 -20.57 -18.67 -11.33
CA ARG A 77 -19.50 -19.60 -11.78
C ARG A 77 -18.72 -20.24 -10.63
N LEU A 78 -18.87 -19.76 -9.39
CA LEU A 78 -18.18 -20.32 -8.25
C LEU A 78 -18.94 -21.52 -7.66
N GLN A 79 -18.17 -22.50 -7.20
CA GLN A 79 -18.72 -23.66 -6.52
C GLN A 79 -19.10 -23.34 -5.07
N PRO A 80 -20.09 -24.04 -4.47
CA PRO A 80 -20.50 -23.83 -3.08
C PRO A 80 -19.35 -23.87 -2.06
N SER A 81 -18.35 -24.71 -2.28
CA SER A 81 -17.18 -24.86 -1.40
C SER A 81 -16.29 -23.62 -1.33
N MET A 82 -16.43 -22.69 -2.27
CA MET A 82 -15.68 -21.43 -2.33
C MET A 82 -16.19 -20.40 -1.30
N PHE A 83 -17.42 -20.55 -0.80
CA PHE A 83 -18.03 -19.63 0.15
C PHE A 83 -17.69 -20.03 1.59
N ARG A 84 -16.56 -19.53 2.07
CA ARG A 84 -16.03 -19.85 3.40
C ARG A 84 -16.20 -18.72 4.40
N ALA A 85 -16.66 -17.55 3.99
CA ALA A 85 -16.96 -16.41 4.85
C ALA A 85 -18.15 -15.65 4.24
N PRO A 86 -18.90 -14.85 5.04
CA PRO A 86 -19.90 -13.92 4.50
C PRO A 86 -19.33 -13.13 3.33
N LEU A 87 -20.10 -13.01 2.24
CA LEU A 87 -19.61 -12.34 1.03
C LEU A 87 -19.35 -10.86 1.32
N PRO A 88 -18.17 -10.30 0.99
CA PRO A 88 -17.95 -8.87 1.11
C PRO A 88 -18.74 -8.11 0.03
N ALA A 89 -18.68 -6.76 0.07
CA ALA A 89 -19.23 -5.95 -1.01
C ALA A 89 -18.37 -6.09 -2.26
N LEU A 90 -18.79 -6.97 -3.15
CA LEU A 90 -18.07 -7.31 -4.36
C LEU A 90 -18.45 -6.37 -5.50
N PRO A 91 -17.50 -6.03 -6.38
CA PRO A 91 -17.75 -5.12 -7.46
C PRO A 91 -18.61 -5.75 -8.54
N ASP A 92 -19.36 -4.89 -9.22
CA ASP A 92 -20.19 -5.26 -10.34
C ASP A 92 -20.12 -4.19 -11.45
N GLY A 93 -20.40 -4.59 -12.69
CA GLY A 93 -20.39 -3.68 -13.84
C GLY A 93 -20.10 -4.41 -15.16
N PRO A 94 -20.57 -3.89 -16.32
CA PRO A 94 -20.53 -4.63 -17.58
C PRO A 94 -19.10 -5.07 -17.98
N LEU A 95 -18.17 -4.13 -18.06
CA LEU A 95 -16.78 -4.42 -18.46
C LEU A 95 -16.04 -5.28 -17.43
N LEU A 96 -16.28 -5.03 -16.14
CA LEU A 96 -15.64 -5.76 -15.06
C LEU A 96 -16.08 -7.23 -15.03
N ARG A 97 -17.38 -7.50 -15.22
CA ARG A 97 -17.94 -8.87 -15.28
C ARG A 97 -17.20 -9.73 -16.29
N HIS A 98 -16.90 -9.20 -17.48
CA HIS A 98 -16.22 -9.97 -18.54
C HIS A 98 -14.75 -10.26 -18.25
N ARG A 99 -14.05 -9.36 -17.54
CA ARG A 99 -12.63 -9.54 -17.21
C ARG A 99 -12.45 -10.41 -15.97
N ILE A 100 -13.24 -10.19 -14.93
CA ILE A 100 -13.05 -10.84 -13.62
C ILE A 100 -13.31 -12.34 -13.65
N VAL A 101 -14.22 -12.81 -14.51
CA VAL A 101 -14.54 -14.23 -14.64
C VAL A 101 -13.35 -15.09 -15.09
N ASN A 102 -12.34 -14.49 -15.73
CA ASN A 102 -11.14 -15.18 -16.18
C ASN A 102 -10.13 -15.41 -15.04
N HIS A 103 -10.36 -14.77 -13.89
CA HIS A 103 -9.44 -14.78 -12.74
C HIS A 103 -10.07 -15.38 -11.48
N LEU A 104 -11.20 -16.09 -11.63
CA LEU A 104 -11.88 -16.70 -10.48
C LEU A 104 -10.99 -17.71 -9.76
N PRO A 105 -11.07 -17.78 -8.42
CA PRO A 105 -10.27 -18.71 -7.63
C PRO A 105 -10.61 -20.16 -8.00
N ARG A 106 -9.57 -20.96 -8.23
CA ARG A 106 -9.72 -22.40 -8.54
C ARG A 106 -9.78 -23.29 -7.31
N ARG A 107 -9.39 -22.79 -6.13
CA ARG A 107 -9.27 -23.55 -4.88
C ARG A 107 -10.08 -22.89 -3.76
N ALA A 108 -10.88 -23.69 -3.05
CA ALA A 108 -11.69 -23.22 -1.92
C ALA A 108 -10.87 -22.56 -0.81
N LYS A 109 -9.63 -23.03 -0.58
CA LYS A 109 -8.75 -22.51 0.47
C LYS A 109 -8.42 -21.03 0.29
N SER A 110 -8.24 -20.56 -0.95
CA SER A 110 -7.88 -19.17 -1.26
C SER A 110 -9.05 -18.30 -1.69
N ALA A 111 -10.24 -18.88 -1.92
CA ALA A 111 -11.39 -18.15 -2.47
C ALA A 111 -11.85 -17.00 -1.57
N ALA A 112 -11.94 -17.21 -0.25
CA ALA A 112 -12.34 -16.15 0.68
C ALA A 112 -11.36 -14.97 0.66
N GLN A 113 -10.05 -15.24 0.73
CA GLN A 113 -9.01 -14.21 0.66
C GLN A 113 -9.02 -13.48 -0.69
N TRP A 114 -9.24 -14.21 -1.78
CA TRP A 114 -9.37 -13.62 -3.12
C TRP A 114 -10.59 -12.67 -3.18
N LEU A 115 -11.76 -13.09 -2.68
CA LEU A 115 -12.98 -12.27 -2.65
C LEU A 115 -12.80 -11.00 -1.81
N GLU A 116 -12.16 -11.11 -0.64
CA GLU A 116 -11.83 -9.96 0.20
C GLU A 116 -10.86 -9.00 -0.49
N THR A 117 -9.82 -9.53 -1.16
CA THR A 117 -8.84 -8.72 -1.90
C THR A 117 -9.51 -7.95 -3.04
N VAL A 118 -10.38 -8.61 -3.81
CA VAL A 118 -11.16 -7.98 -4.89
C VAL A 118 -12.13 -6.94 -4.34
N ALA A 119 -12.81 -7.22 -3.23
CA ALA A 119 -13.72 -6.27 -2.61
C ALA A 119 -13.01 -5.02 -2.08
N GLU A 120 -11.84 -5.20 -1.45
CA GLU A 120 -11.04 -4.08 -0.96
C GLU A 120 -10.43 -3.27 -2.11
N ALA A 121 -9.99 -3.94 -3.18
CA ALA A 121 -9.54 -3.28 -4.41
C ALA A 121 -10.67 -2.45 -5.05
N ALA A 122 -11.89 -2.99 -5.07
CA ALA A 122 -13.07 -2.27 -5.58
C ALA A 122 -13.47 -1.08 -4.71
N ARG A 123 -13.22 -1.16 -3.41
CA ARG A 123 -13.53 -0.07 -2.47
C ARG A 123 -12.64 1.15 -2.70
N TRP A 124 -11.38 0.95 -3.09
CA TRP A 124 -10.36 2.02 -3.13
C TRP A 124 -9.76 2.30 -4.52
N GLY A 125 -9.88 1.36 -5.45
CA GLY A 125 -9.24 1.41 -6.77
C GLY A 125 -10.19 1.72 -7.91
N GLU A 126 -9.62 1.78 -9.11
CA GLU A 126 -10.35 1.91 -10.37
C GLU A 126 -10.57 0.51 -10.99
N PRO A 127 -11.49 0.34 -11.97
CA PRO A 127 -11.86 -0.99 -12.47
C PRO A 127 -10.70 -1.85 -13.02
N ASP A 128 -9.70 -1.23 -13.64
CA ASP A 128 -8.48 -1.88 -14.13
C ASP A 128 -7.62 -2.41 -12.98
N PHE A 129 -7.46 -1.64 -11.90
CA PHE A 129 -6.81 -2.08 -10.67
C PHE A 129 -7.52 -3.27 -10.03
N VAL A 130 -8.87 -3.28 -10.03
CA VAL A 130 -9.65 -4.42 -9.52
C VAL A 130 -9.37 -5.69 -10.32
N VAL A 131 -9.32 -5.60 -11.65
CA VAL A 131 -8.99 -6.75 -12.52
C VAL A 131 -7.55 -7.21 -12.27
N TRP A 132 -6.61 -6.27 -12.13
CA TRP A 132 -5.23 -6.57 -11.81
C TRP A 132 -5.12 -7.29 -10.46
N CYS A 133 -5.79 -6.80 -9.41
CA CYS A 133 -5.85 -7.48 -8.12
C CYS A 133 -6.50 -8.86 -8.24
N ALA A 134 -7.55 -9.04 -9.05
CA ALA A 134 -8.16 -10.34 -9.27
C ALA A 134 -7.17 -11.34 -9.91
N ARG A 135 -6.33 -10.87 -10.84
CA ARG A 135 -5.29 -11.68 -11.49
C ARG A 135 -4.13 -12.01 -10.56
N GLU A 136 -3.63 -11.00 -9.85
CA GLU A 136 -2.41 -11.08 -9.04
C GLU A 136 -2.67 -11.44 -7.57
N ALA A 137 -3.93 -11.55 -7.15
CA ALA A 137 -4.33 -11.73 -5.76
C ALA A 137 -3.46 -12.81 -5.10
N PRO A 138 -2.77 -12.47 -3.99
CA PRO A 138 -1.80 -13.37 -3.40
C PRO A 138 -2.53 -14.63 -2.94
N THR A 139 -2.15 -15.77 -3.50
CA THR A 139 -2.67 -17.08 -3.08
C THR A 139 -1.99 -17.58 -1.80
N GLY A 140 -1.05 -16.81 -1.26
CA GLY A 140 -0.25 -17.09 -0.07
C GLY A 140 -0.64 -16.20 1.11
N ALA A 141 0.36 -15.54 1.73
CA ALA A 141 0.16 -14.70 2.89
C ALA A 141 -0.91 -13.62 2.65
N LYS A 142 -1.77 -13.41 3.65
CA LYS A 142 -2.78 -12.35 3.61
C LYS A 142 -2.06 -11.00 3.54
N PRO A 143 -2.47 -10.09 2.62
CA PRO A 143 -2.04 -8.70 2.71
C PRO A 143 -2.27 -8.17 4.12
N GLY A 144 -1.31 -7.40 4.61
CA GLY A 144 -1.45 -6.63 5.84
C GLY A 144 -2.57 -5.60 5.75
N GLU A 145 -2.78 -4.92 6.86
CA GLU A 145 -3.83 -3.92 6.98
C GLU A 145 -3.56 -2.74 6.03
N HIS A 146 -4.57 -2.39 5.23
CA HIS A 146 -4.55 -1.30 4.24
C HIS A 146 -3.60 -1.45 3.04
N ASP A 147 -2.91 -2.58 2.88
CA ASP A 147 -1.98 -2.81 1.78
C ASP A 147 -2.63 -2.67 0.40
N ILE A 148 -3.85 -3.21 0.24
CA ILE A 148 -4.62 -3.08 -1.00
C ILE A 148 -5.02 -1.62 -1.23
N SER A 149 -5.44 -0.91 -0.18
CA SER A 149 -5.83 0.50 -0.24
C SER A 149 -4.64 1.37 -0.64
N TYR A 150 -3.45 1.02 -0.15
CA TYR A 150 -2.21 1.69 -0.48
C TYR A 150 -1.75 1.42 -1.92
N LEU A 151 -1.86 0.18 -2.39
CA LEU A 151 -1.63 -0.16 -3.80
C LEU A 151 -2.61 0.58 -4.73
N ALA A 152 -3.87 0.72 -4.32
CA ALA A 152 -4.87 1.49 -5.05
C ALA A 152 -4.52 3.00 -5.10
N LEU A 153 -3.97 3.55 -4.01
CA LEU A 153 -3.49 4.93 -3.96
C LEU A 153 -2.31 5.15 -4.92
N TRP A 154 -1.34 4.24 -4.92
CA TRP A 154 -0.22 4.27 -5.86
C TRP A 154 -0.67 4.10 -7.32
N HIS A 155 -1.60 3.18 -7.60
CA HIS A 155 -2.22 3.03 -8.93
C HIS A 155 -2.85 4.35 -9.38
N PHE A 156 -3.68 4.96 -8.54
CA PHE A 156 -4.37 6.21 -8.84
C PHE A 156 -3.41 7.34 -9.22
N PHE A 157 -2.33 7.52 -8.45
CA PHE A 157 -1.33 8.57 -8.71
C PHE A 157 -0.35 8.22 -9.82
N SER A 158 -0.14 6.94 -10.13
CA SER A 158 0.63 6.52 -11.31
C SER A 158 0.03 7.02 -12.61
N GLN A 159 -1.29 7.22 -12.65
CA GLN A 159 -2.03 7.73 -13.81
C GLN A 159 -2.17 9.26 -13.80
N ARG A 160 -1.67 9.95 -12.77
CA ARG A 160 -1.89 11.40 -12.55
C ARG A 160 -0.59 12.14 -12.20
N PRO A 161 0.43 12.08 -13.09
CA PRO A 161 1.77 12.60 -12.82
C PRO A 161 1.82 14.12 -12.59
N GLU A 162 0.81 14.86 -13.03
CA GLU A 162 0.65 16.31 -12.84
C GLU A 162 0.34 16.69 -11.39
N THR A 163 -0.13 15.75 -10.57
CA THR A 163 -0.39 15.99 -9.15
C THR A 163 0.89 15.93 -8.32
N GLN A 164 0.90 16.58 -7.16
CA GLN A 164 2.07 16.55 -6.26
C GLN A 164 2.45 15.13 -5.83
N ALA A 165 1.46 14.26 -5.57
CA ALA A 165 1.71 12.86 -5.24
C ALA A 165 2.08 12.04 -6.49
N GLY A 166 1.51 12.33 -7.67
CA GLY A 166 1.94 11.74 -8.93
C GLY A 166 3.43 11.98 -9.23
N GLY A 167 3.93 13.17 -8.92
CA GLY A 167 5.36 13.50 -8.99
C GLY A 167 6.27 12.74 -8.01
N CYS A 168 5.70 11.96 -7.08
CA CYS A 168 6.44 11.08 -6.18
C CYS A 168 6.53 9.63 -6.67
N VAL A 169 5.91 9.31 -7.82
CA VAL A 169 5.87 7.95 -8.39
C VAL A 169 7.10 7.72 -9.28
N ASP A 170 8.09 6.98 -8.77
CA ASP A 170 9.29 6.64 -9.54
C ASP A 170 9.00 5.62 -10.66
N ARG A 171 8.29 4.55 -10.30
CA ARG A 171 7.86 3.50 -11.24
C ARG A 171 6.34 3.53 -11.33
N ARG A 172 5.84 3.85 -12.53
CA ARG A 172 4.40 3.89 -12.80
C ARG A 172 3.81 2.50 -12.88
N TRP A 173 2.56 2.38 -12.44
CA TRP A 173 1.75 1.20 -12.65
C TRP A 173 1.53 0.92 -14.14
N GLY A 174 1.49 -0.35 -14.50
CA GLY A 174 1.01 -0.83 -15.79
C GLY A 174 0.36 -2.20 -15.61
N GLU A 175 -0.58 -2.56 -16.48
CA GLU A 175 -1.39 -3.78 -16.32
C GLU A 175 -0.55 -5.06 -16.19
N ALA A 176 0.64 -5.12 -16.81
CA ALA A 176 1.51 -6.29 -16.78
C ALA A 176 2.41 -6.39 -15.54
N ILE A 177 2.40 -5.41 -14.62
CA ILE A 177 3.25 -5.47 -13.44
C ILE A 177 2.83 -6.64 -12.54
N GLY A 178 3.80 -7.42 -12.07
CA GLY A 178 3.56 -8.48 -11.10
C GLY A 178 3.38 -7.93 -9.68
N TRP A 179 2.76 -8.72 -8.80
CA TRP A 179 2.48 -8.35 -7.41
C TRP A 179 3.70 -7.78 -6.65
N ASP A 180 4.82 -8.49 -6.60
CA ASP A 180 6.00 -8.07 -5.81
C ASP A 180 6.63 -6.78 -6.33
N ALA A 181 6.64 -6.61 -7.65
CA ALA A 181 7.12 -5.39 -8.30
C ALA A 181 6.19 -4.20 -7.99
N ALA A 182 4.87 -4.42 -7.96
CA ALA A 182 3.90 -3.41 -7.56
C ALA A 182 4.05 -3.01 -6.08
N VAL A 183 4.21 -3.98 -5.18
CA VAL A 183 4.46 -3.70 -3.74
C VAL A 183 5.76 -2.92 -3.57
N THR A 184 6.81 -3.28 -4.28
CA THR A 184 8.10 -2.57 -4.22
C THR A 184 7.97 -1.14 -4.74
N ALA A 185 7.31 -0.94 -5.90
CA ALA A 185 7.07 0.38 -6.47
C ALA A 185 6.20 1.26 -5.55
N ALA A 186 5.14 0.70 -5.00
CA ALA A 186 4.29 1.38 -4.05
C ALA A 186 5.07 1.73 -2.78
N ARG A 187 5.90 0.84 -2.22
CA ARG A 187 6.75 1.17 -1.07
C ARG A 187 7.70 2.32 -1.39
N SER A 188 8.32 2.33 -2.58
CA SER A 188 9.17 3.44 -3.04
C SER A 188 8.40 4.77 -3.04
N PHE A 189 7.22 4.78 -3.66
CA PHE A 189 6.30 5.92 -3.65
C PHE A 189 5.99 6.42 -2.23
N ARG A 190 5.78 5.50 -1.28
CA ARG A 190 5.52 5.83 0.14
C ARG A 190 6.67 6.60 0.73
N MET A 191 7.87 6.08 0.50
CA MET A 191 9.09 6.65 1.06
C MET A 191 9.36 8.04 0.50
N THR A 192 9.09 8.28 -0.79
CA THR A 192 9.16 9.63 -1.38
C THR A 192 8.16 10.57 -0.73
N VAL A 193 6.90 10.16 -0.65
CA VAL A 193 5.84 10.97 -0.03
C VAL A 193 6.18 11.30 1.42
N MET A 194 6.57 10.30 2.22
CA MET A 194 6.90 10.51 3.61
C MET A 194 8.13 11.39 3.77
N THR A 195 9.12 11.30 2.88
CA THR A 195 10.27 12.22 2.88
C THR A 195 9.82 13.67 2.71
N LYS A 196 8.94 13.95 1.74
CA LYS A 196 8.37 15.29 1.54
C LYS A 196 7.52 15.76 2.74
N VAL A 197 6.70 14.87 3.30
CA VAL A 197 5.85 15.20 4.46
C VAL A 197 6.67 15.47 5.72
N LEU A 198 7.79 14.76 5.91
CA LEU A 198 8.61 14.85 7.11
C LEU A 198 9.63 15.98 7.08
N LEU A 199 10.10 16.38 5.90
CA LEU A 199 11.13 17.41 5.74
C LEU A 199 10.59 18.72 5.14
N GLY A 200 9.48 18.66 4.38
CA GLY A 200 8.94 19.80 3.64
C GLY A 200 9.95 20.36 2.63
N ASP A 201 9.74 21.62 2.27
CA ASP A 201 10.66 22.39 1.41
C ASP A 201 11.72 23.17 2.23
N ILE A 202 11.76 22.96 3.54
CA ILE A 202 12.66 23.67 4.46
C ILE A 202 14.05 23.05 4.35
N PRO A 203 15.10 23.85 4.06
CA PRO A 203 16.47 23.36 4.04
C PRO A 203 16.90 22.80 5.39
N ILE A 204 17.67 21.72 5.34
CA ILE A 204 18.36 21.17 6.51
C ILE A 204 19.53 22.11 6.81
N ALA A 205 19.34 23.02 7.76
CA ALA A 205 20.27 24.14 7.96
C ALA A 205 21.70 23.74 8.39
N ASP A 206 21.84 22.69 9.20
CA ASP A 206 23.11 22.32 9.83
C ASP A 206 23.54 20.92 9.38
N PRO A 207 24.52 20.77 8.47
CA PRO A 207 25.01 19.46 8.00
C PRO A 207 25.83 18.66 9.02
N TRP A 208 26.14 19.22 10.19
CA TRP A 208 27.04 18.73 11.25
C TRP A 208 28.52 18.72 10.87
N LEU A 209 28.87 18.30 9.66
CA LEU A 209 30.23 18.32 9.12
C LEU A 209 30.32 19.36 8.00
N GLN A 210 31.54 19.79 7.68
CA GLN A 210 31.79 20.64 6.52
C GLN A 210 31.99 19.78 5.26
N PRO A 211 31.48 20.23 4.09
CA PRO A 211 31.84 19.62 2.81
C PRO A 211 33.36 19.56 2.64
N ALA A 212 33.86 18.47 2.08
CA ALA A 212 35.29 18.25 1.95
C ALA A 212 35.66 17.55 0.64
N THR A 213 36.90 17.71 0.23
CA THR A 213 37.53 16.91 -0.82
C THR A 213 38.78 16.26 -0.22
N VAL A 214 38.88 14.93 -0.31
CA VAL A 214 40.03 14.15 0.16
C VAL A 214 40.52 13.32 -1.00
N GLY A 215 41.71 13.63 -1.52
CA GLY A 215 42.17 13.09 -2.80
C GLY A 215 41.22 13.49 -3.92
N ASP A 216 40.69 12.51 -4.65
CA ASP A 216 39.70 12.65 -5.72
C ASP A 216 38.25 12.44 -5.26
N PHE A 217 38.04 12.17 -3.97
CA PHE A 217 36.72 11.99 -3.37
C PHE A 217 36.14 13.31 -2.86
N LYS A 218 34.88 13.59 -3.20
CA LYS A 218 34.10 14.72 -2.69
C LYS A 218 32.99 14.22 -1.75
N PHE A 219 32.87 14.87 -0.59
CA PHE A 219 31.86 14.58 0.41
C PHE A 219 30.87 15.75 0.50
N LEU A 220 29.62 15.51 0.12
CA LEU A 220 28.60 16.54 -0.04
C LEU A 220 27.39 16.25 0.85
N PRO A 221 26.89 17.21 1.64
CA PRO A 221 25.72 17.00 2.47
C PRO A 221 24.43 17.05 1.64
N LEU A 222 23.46 16.21 1.98
CA LEU A 222 22.12 16.27 1.38
C LEU A 222 21.22 17.15 2.24
N LEU A 223 21.04 18.39 1.81
CA LEU A 223 20.46 19.46 2.63
C LEU A 223 18.96 19.70 2.40
N SER A 224 18.27 18.82 1.67
CA SER A 224 16.84 18.98 1.41
C SER A 224 16.15 17.64 1.16
N ALA A 225 14.81 17.65 1.25
CA ALA A 225 13.99 16.51 0.84
C ALA A 225 14.29 16.10 -0.62
N ALA A 226 14.41 17.09 -1.51
CA ALA A 226 14.73 16.86 -2.92
C ALA A 226 16.08 16.18 -3.11
N ALA A 227 17.14 16.64 -2.43
CA ALA A 227 18.46 16.04 -2.52
C ALA A 227 18.48 14.58 -2.01
N ILE A 228 17.77 14.28 -0.92
CA ILE A 228 17.65 12.91 -0.39
C ILE A 228 16.86 12.01 -1.36
N ILE A 229 15.79 12.51 -1.97
CA ILE A 229 15.00 11.77 -2.95
C ILE A 229 15.82 11.49 -4.22
N GLU A 230 16.55 12.48 -4.72
CA GLU A 230 17.40 12.35 -5.89
C GLU A 230 18.56 11.37 -5.64
N GLU A 231 19.21 11.46 -4.48
CA GLU A 231 20.24 10.50 -4.07
C GLU A 231 19.68 9.08 -4.08
N ALA A 232 18.52 8.86 -3.45
CA ALA A 232 17.88 7.56 -3.38
C ALA A 232 17.57 6.98 -4.77
N SER A 233 17.19 7.85 -5.72
CA SER A 233 16.88 7.46 -7.09
C SER A 233 18.14 7.04 -7.85
N VAL A 234 19.19 7.87 -7.84
CA VAL A 234 20.42 7.59 -8.59
C VAL A 234 21.19 6.41 -7.99
N MET A 235 21.23 6.32 -6.65
CA MET A 235 21.89 5.25 -5.92
C MET A 235 21.02 4.00 -5.77
N ASP A 236 19.75 4.03 -6.19
CA ASP A 236 18.80 2.92 -6.03
C ASP A 236 18.82 2.33 -4.59
N ASN A 237 18.86 3.20 -3.58
CA ASN A 237 19.08 2.79 -2.18
C ASN A 237 17.95 3.25 -1.25
N CYS A 238 18.02 2.81 0.01
CA CYS A 238 16.96 3.01 0.99
C CYS A 238 17.08 4.32 1.79
N VAL A 239 17.87 5.30 1.33
CA VAL A 239 18.20 6.52 2.12
C VAL A 239 16.97 7.37 2.49
N ARG A 240 15.89 7.34 1.70
CA ARG A 240 14.58 7.95 2.05
C ARG A 240 14.03 7.43 3.40
N GLY A 241 14.41 6.21 3.81
CA GLY A 241 14.12 5.63 5.12
C GLY A 241 14.57 6.47 6.31
N LEU A 242 15.57 7.32 6.11
CA LEU A 242 16.18 8.10 7.17
C LEU A 242 15.50 9.46 7.37
N ALA A 243 14.55 9.84 6.52
CA ALA A 243 13.89 11.15 6.56
C ALA A 243 13.26 11.45 7.93
N GLY A 244 12.71 10.43 8.61
CA GLY A 244 12.21 10.57 9.98
C GLY A 244 13.31 11.00 10.94
N SER A 245 14.43 10.27 10.95
CA SER A 245 15.58 10.57 11.82
C SER A 245 16.22 11.92 11.49
N VAL A 246 16.28 12.29 10.20
CA VAL A 246 16.72 13.63 9.75
C VAL A 246 15.78 14.71 10.29
N ALA A 247 14.46 14.53 10.14
CA ALA A 247 13.46 15.47 10.65
C ALA A 247 13.55 15.68 12.16
N TRP A 248 13.91 14.63 12.91
CA TRP A 248 14.11 14.69 14.37
C TRP A 248 15.50 15.21 14.78
N ASN A 249 16.30 15.70 13.84
CA ASN A 249 17.67 16.13 14.06
C ASN A 249 18.54 15.04 14.72
N ARG A 250 18.31 13.77 14.38
CA ARG A 250 19.08 12.60 14.88
C ARG A 250 20.01 12.01 13.82
N TYR A 251 19.93 12.52 12.60
CA TYR A 251 20.67 11.96 11.48
C TYR A 251 21.05 13.02 10.46
N ARG A 252 22.16 12.81 9.76
CA ARG A 252 22.55 13.53 8.54
C ARG A 252 22.96 12.57 7.45
N VAL A 253 22.66 12.95 6.23
CA VAL A 253 22.88 12.13 5.04
C VAL A 253 23.82 12.88 4.11
N TRP A 254 24.78 12.16 3.57
CA TRP A 254 25.84 12.69 2.73
C TRP A 254 26.05 11.80 1.51
N SER A 255 26.46 12.40 0.39
CA SER A 255 26.86 11.68 -0.81
C SER A 255 28.37 11.75 -1.00
N VAL A 256 28.94 10.66 -1.51
CA VAL A 256 30.36 10.51 -1.85
C VAL A 256 30.47 10.43 -3.35
N HIS A 257 31.24 11.34 -3.93
CA HIS A 257 31.46 11.42 -5.36
C HIS A 257 32.93 11.25 -5.72
N ARG A 258 33.21 10.73 -6.92
CA ARG A 258 34.51 10.77 -7.57
C ARG A 258 34.30 11.02 -9.06
N ASN A 259 35.02 11.98 -9.64
CA ASN A 259 34.91 12.32 -11.07
C ASN A 259 33.46 12.57 -11.57
N GLY A 260 32.60 13.10 -10.70
CA GLY A 260 31.18 13.36 -11.00
C GLY A 260 30.24 12.16 -10.76
N GLU A 261 30.76 10.95 -10.57
CA GLU A 261 29.96 9.76 -10.24
C GLU A 261 29.68 9.66 -8.74
N ARG A 262 28.45 9.26 -8.38
CA ARG A 262 28.08 8.93 -6.99
C ARG A 262 28.48 7.50 -6.67
N LEU A 263 29.34 7.33 -5.67
CA LEU A 263 29.90 6.04 -5.27
C LEU A 263 29.26 5.47 -4.02
N ALA A 264 28.91 6.32 -3.06
CA ALA A 264 28.29 5.91 -1.81
C ALA A 264 27.43 7.01 -1.18
N THR A 265 26.51 6.59 -0.32
CA THR A 265 25.76 7.45 0.59
C THR A 265 26.19 7.13 2.02
N ILE A 266 26.50 8.16 2.81
CA ILE A 266 26.86 8.04 4.22
C ILE A 266 25.70 8.51 5.09
N GLY A 267 25.46 7.77 6.16
CA GLY A 267 24.57 8.15 7.24
C GLY A 267 25.34 8.43 8.51
N PHE A 268 25.23 9.65 9.03
CA PHE A 268 25.77 10.04 10.32
C PHE A 268 24.67 10.09 11.37
N GLY A 269 24.91 9.44 12.51
CA GLY A 269 24.00 9.39 13.64
C GLY A 269 24.52 10.18 14.85
N THR A 270 23.60 10.44 15.76
CA THR A 270 23.88 10.84 17.16
C THR A 270 22.86 10.17 18.06
N THR A 271 23.23 9.83 19.29
CA THR A 271 22.28 9.29 20.27
C THR A 271 22.42 9.98 21.63
N SER A 272 21.43 9.84 22.50
CA SER A 272 21.54 10.35 23.88
C SER A 272 22.65 9.67 24.69
N LEU A 273 23.02 8.43 24.33
CA LEU A 273 24.09 7.66 24.97
C LEU A 273 25.46 7.94 24.37
N HIS A 274 25.51 8.48 23.14
CA HIS A 274 26.73 8.83 22.43
C HIS A 274 26.52 10.18 21.72
N PRO A 275 26.84 11.30 22.41
CA PRO A 275 26.56 12.65 21.93
C PRO A 275 27.53 13.12 20.85
N PHE A 276 28.49 12.27 20.45
CA PHE A 276 29.39 12.54 19.34
C PHE A 276 28.77 12.01 18.05
N VAL A 277 29.04 12.72 16.96
CA VAL A 277 28.68 12.24 15.62
C VAL A 277 29.44 10.94 15.36
N PHE A 278 28.75 9.94 14.78
CA PHE A 278 29.37 8.69 14.34
C PHE A 278 28.85 8.27 12.97
N ILE A 279 29.65 7.50 12.23
CA ILE A 279 29.21 6.85 10.99
C ILE A 279 28.30 5.69 11.38
N ASP A 280 27.01 5.80 11.08
CA ASP A 280 26.04 4.74 11.28
C ASP A 280 26.00 3.77 10.09
N GLN A 281 26.15 4.31 8.86
CA GLN A 281 26.25 3.47 7.66
C GLN A 281 26.99 4.15 6.51
N VAL A 282 27.57 3.31 5.64
CA VAL A 282 28.04 3.69 4.31
C VAL A 282 27.51 2.66 3.32
N LYS A 283 26.77 3.10 2.30
CA LYS A 283 26.09 2.22 1.33
C LYS A 283 26.38 2.65 -0.09
N ALA A 284 26.81 1.71 -0.92
CA ALA A 284 26.91 1.91 -2.36
C ALA A 284 25.55 1.69 -3.04
N LYS A 285 25.56 1.75 -4.38
CA LYS A 285 24.37 1.55 -5.21
C LYS A 285 23.66 0.23 -4.86
N SER A 286 22.33 0.28 -4.77
CA SER A 286 21.47 -0.86 -4.38
C SER A 286 21.76 -1.40 -2.98
N ASN A 287 22.13 -0.51 -2.04
CA ASN A 287 22.48 -0.81 -0.64
C ASN A 287 23.65 -1.80 -0.46
N ARG A 288 24.48 -1.98 -1.50
CA ARG A 288 25.66 -2.86 -1.44
C ARG A 288 26.75 -2.27 -0.54
N ARG A 289 27.71 -3.10 -0.16
CA ARG A 289 28.93 -2.65 0.50
C ARG A 289 29.74 -1.80 -0.49
N PRO A 290 30.22 -0.61 -0.10
CA PRO A 290 31.13 0.17 -0.94
C PRO A 290 32.48 -0.51 -1.14
N ASP A 291 33.17 -0.12 -2.20
CA ASP A 291 34.54 -0.58 -2.45
C ASP A 291 35.48 -0.19 -1.30
N PRO A 292 36.51 -0.99 -1.00
CA PRO A 292 37.42 -0.73 0.12
C PRO A 292 38.07 0.65 0.07
N GLU A 293 38.38 1.14 -1.13
CA GLU A 293 38.95 2.48 -1.35
C GLU A 293 37.99 3.59 -0.91
N VAL A 294 36.70 3.47 -1.23
CA VAL A 294 35.66 4.42 -0.81
C VAL A 294 35.54 4.40 0.71
N LEU A 295 35.56 3.23 1.33
CA LEU A 295 35.52 3.10 2.79
C LEU A 295 36.74 3.74 3.45
N ALA A 296 37.94 3.50 2.92
CA ALA A 296 39.16 4.11 3.41
C ALA A 296 39.11 5.64 3.32
N ALA A 297 38.62 6.19 2.21
CA ALA A 297 38.43 7.63 2.05
C ALA A 297 37.42 8.21 3.05
N VAL A 298 36.29 7.53 3.27
CA VAL A 298 35.27 7.93 4.26
C VAL A 298 35.85 7.94 5.67
N HIS A 299 36.55 6.87 6.07
CA HIS A 299 37.12 6.77 7.41
C HIS A 299 38.26 7.78 7.62
N GLY A 300 39.15 7.94 6.65
CA GLY A 300 40.22 8.94 6.72
C GLY A 300 39.70 10.38 6.79
N TRP A 301 38.62 10.69 6.06
CA TRP A 301 37.93 11.98 6.19
C TRP A 301 37.32 12.16 7.59
N PHE A 302 36.69 11.12 8.13
CA PHE A 302 35.96 11.19 9.38
C PHE A 302 36.85 11.18 10.64
N GLU A 303 38.01 10.52 10.61
CA GLU A 303 38.95 10.45 11.75
C GLU A 303 39.34 11.83 12.28
N GLY A 304 39.50 12.83 11.40
CA GLY A 304 39.77 14.22 11.80
C GLY A 304 38.58 14.96 12.46
N LEU A 305 37.39 14.36 12.48
CA LEU A 305 36.12 15.02 12.84
C LEU A 305 35.37 14.36 14.01
N GLN A 306 35.95 13.32 14.63
CA GLN A 306 35.29 12.48 15.65
C GLN A 306 34.93 13.19 16.97
N GLN A 307 35.35 14.44 17.15
CA GLN A 307 35.12 15.21 18.38
C GLN A 307 33.88 16.13 18.31
N ILE A 308 33.13 16.11 17.21
CA ILE A 308 31.94 16.96 17.07
C ILE A 308 30.82 16.44 17.96
N ARG A 309 30.61 17.17 19.07
CA ARG A 309 29.56 16.91 20.04
C ARG A 309 28.27 17.64 19.67
N ARG A 310 27.11 16.98 19.87
CA ARG A 310 25.77 17.51 19.58
C ARG A 310 24.86 17.35 20.80
N ASP A 311 24.69 18.44 21.53
CA ASP A 311 23.85 18.46 22.73
C ASP A 311 22.36 18.67 22.41
N THR A 312 22.04 19.19 21.22
CA THR A 312 20.66 19.35 20.72
C THR A 312 20.20 18.10 19.99
N TRP A 313 19.81 17.06 20.74
CA TRP A 313 19.21 15.85 20.18
C TRP A 313 17.68 15.99 20.08
N GLY A 314 17.09 15.37 19.05
CA GLY A 314 15.68 14.95 19.10
C GLY A 314 14.64 16.05 19.00
N LYS A 315 15.00 17.28 18.61
CA LYS A 315 14.03 18.34 18.32
C LYS A 315 13.82 18.47 16.82
N ARG A 316 12.56 18.30 16.40
CA ARG A 316 12.15 18.63 15.03
C ARG A 316 11.98 20.14 14.90
N SER A 317 12.29 20.68 13.73
CA SER A 317 12.02 22.09 13.41
C SER A 317 10.52 22.40 13.62
N PRO A 318 10.18 23.46 14.40
CA PRO A 318 8.80 23.92 14.55
C PRO A 318 8.15 24.25 13.21
N GLU A 319 8.91 24.81 12.28
CA GLU A 319 8.46 25.21 10.94
C GLU A 319 8.04 23.97 10.13
N VAL A 320 8.87 22.92 10.13
CA VAL A 320 8.55 21.63 9.48
C VAL A 320 7.27 21.03 10.07
N ASN A 321 7.09 21.10 11.39
CA ASN A 321 5.89 20.61 12.04
C ASN A 321 4.63 21.40 11.66
N ALA A 322 4.73 22.71 11.52
CA ALA A 322 3.61 23.58 11.15
C ALA A 322 3.14 23.37 9.70
N GLU A 323 4.07 23.13 8.77
CA GLU A 323 3.75 22.95 7.34
C GLU A 323 3.28 21.52 6.99
N ARG A 324 3.66 20.52 7.78
CA ARG A 324 3.39 19.10 7.53
C ARG A 324 1.91 18.78 7.21
N PRO A 325 0.89 19.31 7.93
CA PRO A 325 -0.52 19.08 7.57
C PRO A 325 -0.91 19.69 6.23
N LYS A 326 -0.31 20.82 5.81
CA LYS A 326 -0.59 21.45 4.52
C LYS A 326 -0.05 20.58 3.37
N VAL A 327 1.22 20.15 3.47
CA VAL A 327 1.84 19.23 2.49
C VAL A 327 1.04 17.93 2.37
N TRP A 328 0.66 17.35 3.50
CA TRP A 328 -0.16 16.14 3.54
C TRP A 328 -1.51 16.30 2.81
N ARG A 329 -2.23 17.38 3.09
CA ARG A 329 -3.51 17.66 2.41
C ARG A 329 -3.30 17.91 0.91
N ALA A 330 -2.25 18.62 0.52
CA ALA A 330 -1.97 18.91 -0.88
C ALA A 330 -1.70 17.63 -1.69
N LEU A 331 -0.98 16.67 -1.11
CA LEU A 331 -0.70 15.36 -1.72
C LEU A 331 -1.97 14.54 -1.95
N TRP A 332 -2.87 14.47 -0.95
CA TRP A 332 -3.99 13.53 -0.97
C TRP A 332 -5.32 14.11 -1.42
N ARG A 333 -5.45 15.44 -1.48
CA ARG A 333 -6.66 16.12 -1.94
C ARG A 333 -7.20 15.57 -3.27
N PRO A 334 -6.40 15.32 -4.32
CA PRO A 334 -6.92 14.76 -5.56
C PRO A 334 -7.64 13.43 -5.36
N TYR A 335 -7.08 12.53 -4.55
CA TYR A 335 -7.68 11.23 -4.26
C TYR A 335 -8.95 11.35 -3.42
N TRP A 336 -8.95 12.18 -2.38
CA TRP A 336 -10.14 12.39 -1.55
C TRP A 336 -11.32 12.98 -2.33
N LEU A 337 -11.04 13.93 -3.23
CA LEU A 337 -12.06 14.56 -4.08
C LEU A 337 -12.65 13.55 -5.08
N GLU A 338 -11.81 12.78 -5.76
CA GLU A 338 -12.28 11.75 -6.71
C GLU A 338 -13.13 10.70 -5.99
N ARG A 339 -12.65 10.20 -4.85
CA ARG A 339 -13.35 9.16 -4.08
C ARG A 339 -14.54 9.69 -3.30
N ARG A 340 -14.68 11.02 -3.16
CA ARG A 340 -15.66 11.73 -2.32
C ARG A 340 -15.70 11.17 -0.89
N ARG A 341 -14.54 10.79 -0.36
CA ARG A 341 -14.39 10.02 0.88
C ARG A 341 -13.10 10.34 1.61
N LEU A 342 -13.17 10.26 2.93
CA LEU A 342 -12.03 10.39 3.84
C LEU A 342 -11.84 9.06 4.59
N PRO A 343 -11.00 8.15 4.09
CA PRO A 343 -10.73 6.90 4.80
C PRO A 343 -10.02 7.15 6.13
N THR A 344 -10.31 6.31 7.12
CA THR A 344 -9.60 6.31 8.41
C THR A 344 -8.10 6.02 8.25
N TRP A 345 -7.72 5.29 7.20
CA TRP A 345 -6.34 5.00 6.83
C TRP A 345 -5.67 6.10 6.00
N LEU A 346 -6.40 7.15 5.58
CA LEU A 346 -5.82 8.33 4.93
C LEU A 346 -6.50 9.60 5.49
N PRO A 347 -6.28 9.91 6.78
CA PRO A 347 -6.95 11.02 7.48
C PRO A 347 -6.50 12.39 6.94
N LEU A 348 -7.16 13.47 7.36
CA LEU A 348 -6.86 14.83 6.91
C LEU A 348 -5.52 15.41 7.40
N SER A 349 -4.91 14.77 8.39
CA SER A 349 -3.61 15.15 8.95
C SER A 349 -2.76 13.90 9.15
N PRO A 350 -1.45 13.98 8.92
CA PRO A 350 -0.59 12.82 9.05
C PRO A 350 -0.43 12.46 10.53
N ASN A 351 -0.67 11.19 10.86
CA ASN A 351 -0.35 10.60 12.16
C ASN A 351 1.14 10.19 12.22
N GLU A 352 1.63 9.78 13.39
CA GLU A 352 3.02 9.34 13.56
C GLU A 352 3.28 7.93 13.01
N ARG A 353 2.21 7.12 12.84
CA ARG A 353 2.31 5.78 12.25
C ARG A 353 2.07 5.86 10.74
N PRO A 354 3.06 5.51 9.91
CA PRO A 354 2.84 5.50 8.47
C PRO A 354 1.87 4.38 8.08
N PHE A 355 0.96 4.67 7.14
CA PHE A 355 -0.05 3.71 6.67
C PHE A 355 0.54 2.70 5.67
N GLY A 356 0.09 1.44 5.73
CA GLY A 356 0.51 0.34 4.84
C GLY A 356 1.98 -0.10 4.99
N PHE A 357 2.32 -1.23 4.35
CA PHE A 357 3.61 -1.96 4.36
C PHE A 357 4.83 -1.30 4.99
#